data_AF-A0A925MFV5-F1
#
_entry.id   AF-A0A925MFV5-F1
#
_cell.length_a   1.000
_cell.length_b   1.000
_cell.length_c   1.000
_cell.angle_alpha   90.00
_cell.angle_beta   90.00
_cell.angle_gamma   90.00
#
_symmetry.space_group_name_H-M   'P 1'
#
loop_
_entity.id
_entity.type
_entity.pdbx_description
1 polymer ?
#
loop_
_entity_poly.entity_id
_entity_poly.type
_entity_poly.pdbx_seq_one_letter_code
_entity_poly.pdbx_strand_id
1 'polypeptide(L)'
;MVLDDQSRSLVRAIHNAGPLHQPATPAELDAVVARLEQHIVADTALNELRLRQDIRHRIVQRRETRLTQLNEWIYDAVFATPSTDPWLGLLPRTDFTGLPGDGVVMP
;
A
#
# COMPACT_ATOMS: atom_id res chain seq x y z
N MET A 1 -3.89 -17.93 -7.45
CA MET A 1 -2.71 -17.03 -7.44
C MET A 1 -3.25 -15.62 -7.28
N VAL A 2 -2.69 -14.80 -6.40
CA VAL A 2 -3.23 -13.45 -6.12
C VAL A 2 -2.80 -12.47 -7.20
N LEU A 3 -1.53 -12.55 -7.61
CA LEU A 3 -0.99 -11.79 -8.74
C LEU A 3 -0.86 -12.71 -9.96
N ASP A 4 -1.17 -12.20 -11.14
CA ASP A 4 -0.86 -12.88 -12.40
C ASP A 4 0.59 -12.63 -12.85
N ASP A 5 1.01 -13.31 -13.93
CA ASP A 5 2.38 -13.23 -14.43
C ASP A 5 2.76 -11.82 -14.93
N GLN A 6 1.80 -11.06 -15.46
CA GLN A 6 2.03 -9.68 -15.88
C GLN A 6 2.29 -8.77 -14.68
N SER A 7 1.49 -8.91 -13.63
CA SER A 7 1.61 -8.16 -12.39
C SER A 7 2.94 -8.46 -11.69
N ARG A 8 3.34 -9.74 -11.64
CA ARG A 8 4.65 -10.14 -11.10
C ARG A 8 5.81 -9.55 -11.89
N SER A 9 5.70 -9.53 -13.22
CA SER A 9 6.71 -8.92 -14.09
C SER A 9 6.82 -7.41 -13.85
N LEU A 10 5.69 -6.73 -13.66
CA LEU A 10 5.65 -5.30 -13.35
C LEU A 10 6.28 -4.99 -11.98
N VAL A 11 5.95 -5.76 -10.94
CA VAL A 11 6.53 -5.62 -9.59
C VAL A 11 8.06 -5.69 -9.65
N ARG A 12 8.60 -6.70 -10.35
CA ARG A 12 10.05 -6.86 -10.54
C ARG A 12 10.68 -5.68 -11.28
N ALA A 13 10.00 -5.15 -12.29
CA ALA A 13 10.48 -4.00 -13.04
C ALA A 13 10.51 -2.72 -12.19
N ILE A 14 9.43 -2.43 -11.44
CA ILE A 14 9.33 -1.23 -10.60
C ILE A 14 10.37 -1.27 -9.46
N HIS A 15 10.50 -2.40 -8.78
CA HIS A 15 11.42 -2.54 -7.65
C HIS A 15 12.89 -2.34 -8.06
N ASN A 16 13.27 -2.81 -9.25
CA ASN A 16 14.63 -2.64 -9.77
C ASN A 16 14.86 -1.29 -10.48
N ALA A 17 13.84 -0.44 -10.65
CA ALA A 17 13.96 0.84 -11.36
C ALA A 17 14.62 1.97 -10.54
N GLY A 18 15.24 1.66 -9.39
CA GLY A 18 15.79 2.66 -8.48
C GLY A 18 17.11 3.29 -8.90
N PRO A 19 17.39 4.54 -8.47
CA PRO A 19 18.53 5.33 -8.92
C PRO A 19 19.89 4.70 -8.55
N LEU A 20 19.94 3.92 -7.47
CA LEU A 20 21.16 3.29 -6.97
C LEU A 20 21.59 2.02 -7.76
N HIS A 21 20.85 1.60 -8.79
CA HIS A 21 21.21 0.43 -9.63
C HIS A 21 21.70 -0.79 -8.82
N GLN A 22 21.04 -1.06 -7.70
CA GLN A 22 21.27 -2.26 -6.90
C GLN A 22 20.12 -3.22 -7.17
N PRO A 23 20.19 -4.03 -8.26
CA PRO A 23 19.12 -4.95 -8.61
C PRO A 23 19.03 -6.04 -7.55
N ALA A 24 17.81 -6.32 -7.09
CA ALA A 24 17.53 -7.47 -6.26
C ALA A 24 17.77 -8.76 -7.06
N THR A 25 18.31 -9.77 -6.40
CA THR A 25 18.46 -11.12 -6.94
C THR A 25 17.09 -11.75 -7.21
N PRO A 26 16.99 -12.78 -8.07
CA PRO A 26 15.72 -13.47 -8.31
C PRO A 26 15.06 -14.00 -7.03
N ALA A 27 15.86 -14.50 -6.08
CA ALA A 27 15.36 -15.00 -4.80
C ALA A 27 14.78 -13.89 -3.91
N GLU A 28 15.42 -12.71 -3.88
CA GLU A 28 14.90 -11.54 -3.16
C GLU A 28 13.61 -11.03 -3.79
N LEU A 29 13.54 -10.98 -5.13
CA LEU A 29 12.32 -10.59 -5.84
C LEU A 29 11.16 -11.54 -5.58
N ASP A 30 11.41 -12.85 -5.55
CA ASP A 30 10.38 -13.84 -5.23
C ASP A 30 9.89 -13.70 -3.79
N ALA A 31 10.78 -13.35 -2.85
CA ALA A 31 10.41 -13.06 -1.47
C ALA A 31 9.55 -11.79 -1.35
N VAL A 32 9.90 -10.72 -2.08
CA VAL A 32 9.11 -9.47 -2.16
C VAL A 32 7.71 -9.75 -2.72
N VAL A 33 7.62 -10.53 -3.80
CA VAL A 33 6.34 -10.91 -4.42
C VAL A 33 5.50 -11.74 -3.45
N ALA A 34 6.09 -12.74 -2.80
CA ALA A 34 5.37 -13.59 -1.85
C ALA A 34 4.82 -12.78 -0.66
N ARG A 35 5.59 -11.81 -0.15
CA ARG A 35 5.13 -10.92 0.92
C ARG A 35 4.02 -9.99 0.45
N LEU A 36 4.14 -9.42 -0.75
CA LEU A 36 3.08 -8.62 -1.35
C LEU A 36 1.77 -9.40 -1.48
N GLU A 37 1.84 -10.64 -1.95
CA GLU A 37 0.64 -11.51 -2.03
C GLU A 37 0.03 -11.77 -0.65
N GLN A 38 0.85 -11.99 0.38
CA GLN A 38 0.37 -12.14 1.77
C GLN A 38 -0.31 -10.87 2.29
N HIS A 39 0.29 -9.70 2.07
CA HIS A 39 -0.29 -8.42 2.45
C HIS A 39 -1.62 -8.16 1.72
N ILE A 40 -1.70 -8.42 0.41
CA ILE A 40 -2.96 -8.27 -0.34
C ILE A 40 -4.07 -9.12 0.28
N VAL A 41 -3.79 -10.38 0.63
CA VAL A 41 -4.80 -11.26 1.25
C VAL A 41 -5.23 -10.73 2.62
N ALA A 42 -4.27 -10.39 3.48
CA ALA A 42 -4.54 -9.89 4.82
C ALA A 42 -5.30 -8.56 4.80
N ASP A 43 -4.87 -7.61 3.97
CA ASP A 43 -5.48 -6.30 3.81
C ASP A 43 -6.87 -6.41 3.19
N THR A 44 -7.05 -7.29 2.20
CA THR A 44 -8.38 -7.55 1.61
C THR A 44 -9.33 -8.07 2.69
N ALA A 45 -8.90 -9.01 3.52
CA ALA A 45 -9.72 -9.52 4.62
C ALA A 45 -10.03 -8.42 5.64
N LEU A 46 -9.05 -7.61 6.04
CA LEU A 46 -9.24 -6.49 6.96
C LEU A 46 -10.23 -5.44 6.39
N ASN A 47 -10.07 -5.10 5.11
CA ASN A 47 -10.90 -4.15 4.40
C ASN A 47 -12.36 -4.62 4.32
N GLU A 48 -12.58 -5.86 3.88
CA GLU A 48 -13.92 -6.40 3.65
C GLU A 48 -14.66 -6.73 4.95
N LEU A 49 -13.96 -7.30 5.93
CA LEU A 49 -14.59 -7.83 7.13
C LEU A 49 -14.71 -6.81 8.27
N ARG A 50 -13.88 -5.76 8.27
CA ARG A 50 -13.85 -4.76 9.34
C ARG A 50 -13.99 -3.33 8.82
N LEU A 51 -13.00 -2.83 8.09
CA LEU A 51 -12.91 -1.40 7.81
C LEU A 51 -14.11 -0.88 6.99
N ARG A 52 -14.56 -1.67 6.00
CA ARG A 52 -15.76 -1.32 5.22
C ARG A 52 -17.02 -1.25 6.09
N GLN A 53 -17.15 -2.09 7.11
CA GLN A 53 -18.30 -2.07 8.01
C GLN A 53 -18.25 -0.82 8.91
N ASP A 54 -17.09 -0.52 9.48
CA ASP A 54 -16.87 0.66 10.33
C ASP A 54 -17.17 1.96 9.56
N ILE A 55 -16.69 2.08 8.33
CA ILE A 55 -16.95 3.22 7.45
C ILE A 55 -18.45 3.34 7.15
N ARG A 56 -19.12 2.24 6.76
CA ARG A 56 -20.57 2.25 6.48
C ARG A 56 -21.38 2.66 7.70
N HIS A 57 -21.05 2.11 8.86
CA HIS A 57 -21.70 2.44 10.13
C HIS A 57 -21.57 3.94 10.43
N ARG A 58 -20.37 4.49 10.27
CA ARG A 58 -20.11 5.92 10.48
C ARG A 58 -20.93 6.81 9.53
N ILE A 59 -21.01 6.44 8.25
CA ILE A 59 -21.80 7.18 7.25
C ILE A 59 -23.28 7.21 7.63
N VAL A 60 -23.85 6.06 8.05
CA VAL A 60 -25.25 5.97 8.46
C VAL A 60 -25.53 6.80 9.72
N GLN A 61 -24.62 6.80 10.69
CA GLN A 61 -24.76 7.59 11.91
C GLN A 61 -24.65 9.10 11.67
N ARG A 62 -23.85 9.53 10.70
CA ARG A 62 -23.60 10.95 10.42
C ARG A 62 -24.29 11.36 9.12
N ARG A 63 -25.63 11.49 9.18
CA ARG A 63 -26.55 11.77 8.06
C ARG A 63 -26.16 12.95 7.16
N GLU A 64 -25.40 13.92 7.66
CA GLU A 64 -24.95 15.10 6.90
C GLU A 64 -23.42 15.30 6.99
N THR A 65 -22.64 14.29 6.57
CA THR A 65 -21.17 14.45 6.45
C THR A 65 -20.82 14.92 5.05
N ARG A 66 -20.13 16.07 4.93
CA ARG A 66 -19.51 16.45 3.65
C ARG A 66 -18.43 15.43 3.30
N LEU A 67 -18.30 15.07 2.03
CA LEU A 67 -17.31 14.08 1.57
C LEU A 67 -15.88 14.42 2.03
N THR A 68 -15.54 15.72 2.09
CA THR A 68 -14.23 16.18 2.58
C THR A 68 -13.96 15.78 4.03
N GLN A 69 -14.93 15.97 4.91
CA GLN A 69 -14.81 15.60 6.34
C GLN A 69 -14.80 14.08 6.52
N LEU A 70 -15.54 13.36 5.68
CA LEU A 70 -15.51 11.89 5.67
C LEU A 70 -14.11 11.39 5.26
N ASN A 71 -13.55 11.95 4.18
CA ASN A 71 -12.22 11.56 3.69
C ASN A 71 -11.13 11.87 4.73
N GLU A 72 -11.15 13.06 5.33
CA GLU A 72 -10.19 13.43 6.37
C GLU A 72 -10.22 12.43 7.53
N TRP A 73 -11.40 12.06 8.01
CA TRP A 73 -11.54 11.02 9.05
C TRP A 73 -11.10 9.63 8.58
N ILE A 74 -11.40 9.22 7.33
CA ILE A 74 -10.97 7.92 6.81
C ILE A 74 -9.44 7.82 6.82
N TYR A 75 -8.75 8.83 6.27
CA TYR A 75 -7.29 8.82 6.22
C TYR A 75 -6.66 8.91 7.60
N ASP A 76 -7.19 9.78 8.48
CA ASP A 76 -6.66 9.97 9.84
C ASP A 76 -6.90 8.75 10.75
N ALA A 77 -8.15 8.26 10.83
CA ALA A 77 -8.55 7.32 11.87
C ALA A 77 -8.69 5.87 11.37
N VAL A 78 -8.95 5.64 10.08
CA VAL A 78 -9.15 4.29 9.53
C VAL A 78 -7.85 3.76 8.92
N PHE A 79 -7.19 4.56 8.08
CA PHE A 79 -5.94 4.20 7.44
C PHE A 79 -4.69 4.67 8.19
N ALA A 80 -4.84 5.47 9.24
CA ALA A 80 -3.72 6.02 10.03
C ALA A 80 -2.64 6.71 9.18
N THR A 81 -3.07 7.38 8.11
CA THR A 81 -2.24 8.12 7.14
C THR A 81 -2.78 9.54 6.97
N PRO A 82 -2.71 10.38 8.02
CA PRO A 82 -3.20 11.74 7.96
C PRO A 82 -2.44 12.55 6.89
N SER A 83 -3.04 13.64 6.43
CA SER A 83 -2.43 14.54 5.42
C SER A 83 -1.11 15.18 5.88
N THR A 84 -0.83 15.15 7.18
CA THR A 84 0.39 15.65 7.81
C THR A 84 1.47 14.58 7.97
N ASP A 85 1.20 13.32 7.61
CA ASP A 85 2.15 12.21 7.76
C ASP A 85 3.31 12.35 6.76
N PRO A 86 4.56 12.56 7.22
CA PRO A 86 5.72 12.66 6.34
C PRO A 86 6.26 11.30 5.89
N TRP A 87 5.75 10.17 6.43
CA TRP A 87 6.37 8.84 6.35
C TRP A 87 5.71 7.89 5.34
N LEU A 88 4.95 8.42 4.40
CA LEU A 88 4.59 7.72 3.16
C LEU A 88 5.84 7.51 2.30
N GLY A 89 6.74 6.59 2.67
CA GLY A 89 7.83 6.21 1.77
C GLY A 89 9.07 5.52 2.33
N LEU A 90 9.20 5.23 3.63
CA LEU A 90 10.41 4.56 4.14
C LEU A 90 10.12 3.13 4.60
N LEU A 91 9.65 2.30 3.67
CA LEU A 91 9.67 0.86 3.90
C LEU A 91 11.06 0.31 3.57
N PRO A 92 11.51 -0.75 4.26
CA PRO A 92 12.73 -1.45 3.88
C PRO A 92 12.62 -1.97 2.44
N ARG A 93 13.75 -2.13 1.73
CA ARG A 93 13.80 -2.77 0.39
C ARG A 93 13.20 -4.19 0.32
N THR A 94 12.82 -4.77 1.44
CA THR A 94 12.14 -6.07 1.52
C THR A 94 10.65 -6.00 1.21
N ASP A 95 10.08 -4.80 1.11
CA ASP A 95 8.66 -4.58 0.91
C ASP A 95 8.42 -3.84 -0.42
N PHE A 96 7.38 -4.25 -1.14
CA PHE A 96 7.03 -3.59 -2.39
C PHE A 96 6.28 -2.28 -2.13
N THR A 97 6.93 -1.16 -2.42
CA THR A 97 6.38 0.19 -2.19
C THR A 97 5.46 0.68 -3.31
N GLY A 98 5.51 0.06 -4.50
CA GLY A 98 4.82 0.55 -5.69
C GLY A 98 5.41 1.84 -6.29
N LEU A 99 6.47 2.38 -5.70
CA LEU A 99 7.14 3.59 -6.16
C LEU A 99 8.42 3.23 -6.93
N PRO A 100 8.72 3.89 -8.06
CA PRO A 100 10.01 3.74 -8.72
C PRO A 100 11.15 4.03 -7.74
N GLY A 101 12.09 3.11 -7.62
CA GLY A 101 13.21 3.25 -6.70
C GLY A 101 12.84 3.36 -5.23
N ASP A 102 11.70 2.78 -4.84
CA ASP A 102 11.17 2.82 -3.48
C ASP A 102 10.92 4.24 -2.94
N GLY A 103 10.73 5.22 -3.83
CA GLY A 103 10.49 6.61 -3.45
C GLY A 103 11.76 7.37 -3.02
N VAL A 104 12.94 6.75 -3.12
CA VAL A 104 14.23 7.39 -2.82
C VAL A 104 14.61 8.34 -3.96
N VAL A 105 14.45 9.64 -3.73
CA VAL A 105 14.93 10.71 -4.63
C VAL A 105 16.26 11.22 -4.08
N MET A 106 17.35 11.05 -4.84
CA MET A 106 18.62 11.70 -4.48
C MET A 106 18.55 13.18 -4.87
N PRO A 107 18.95 14.12 -3.99
CA PRO A 107 19.05 15.54 -4.32
C PRO A 107 20.18 15.84 -5.32
#